data_AF-A0A8H9WBA3-F1
#
_entry.id   AF-A0A8H9WBA3-F1
#
_cell.length_a   1.000
_cell.length_b   1.000
_cell.length_c   1.000
_cell.angle_alpha   90.00
_cell.angle_beta   90.00
_cell.angle_gamma   90.00
#
_symmetry.space_group_name_H-M   'P 1'
#
loop_
_entity.id
_entity.type
_entity.pdbx_description
1 polymer ?
#
loop_
_entity_poly.entity_id
_entity_poly.type
_entity_poly.pdbx_seq_one_letter_code
_entity_poly.pdbx_strand_id
1 'polypeptide(L)'
;MFFLFDPTFIILIPGIILASWAQIRVQATYNKYSRVRSSLGLTGYELAKRLLENAGIYNVKIEVVSGFLSDHYDPYRKVLRLSPQNFRGVSVASLGVVAHEVGHALQDAEKYPMLALRNLMVPAAITGSQLAWIILILGFFL
;
A
#
# COMPACT_ATOMS: atom_id res chain seq x y z
N MET A 1 -40.68 8.30 1.51
CA MET A 1 -40.50 6.87 1.13
C MET A 1 -40.35 6.76 -0.39
N PHE A 2 -39.27 7.30 -0.99
CA PHE A 2 -38.95 7.14 -2.42
C PHE A 2 -37.46 7.46 -2.73
N PHE A 3 -36.55 7.28 -1.77
CA PHE A 3 -35.13 7.66 -1.91
C PHE A 3 -34.18 6.50 -2.29
N LEU A 4 -34.70 5.29 -2.55
CA LEU A 4 -33.87 4.11 -2.84
C LEU A 4 -33.46 4.00 -4.32
N PHE A 5 -33.96 4.86 -5.20
CA PHE A 5 -33.69 4.82 -6.65
C PHE A 5 -33.49 6.23 -7.21
N ASP A 6 -32.46 6.94 -6.76
CA ASP A 6 -31.95 8.06 -7.55
C ASP A 6 -31.22 7.50 -8.79
N PRO A 7 -31.63 7.83 -10.03
CA PRO A 7 -31.02 7.30 -11.24
C PRO A 7 -29.51 7.60 -11.35
N THR A 8 -29.00 8.61 -10.66
CA THR A 8 -27.57 8.98 -10.67
C THR A 8 -26.67 7.94 -10.00
N PHE A 9 -27.20 7.02 -9.17
CA PHE A 9 -26.45 5.89 -8.62
C PHE A 9 -25.86 4.98 -9.72
N ILE A 10 -26.46 4.96 -10.92
CA ILE A 10 -25.91 4.25 -12.09
C ILE A 10 -24.49 4.71 -12.42
N ILE A 11 -24.13 5.97 -12.15
CA ILE A 11 -22.79 6.51 -12.41
C ILE A 11 -21.74 5.88 -11.49
N LEU A 12 -22.13 5.44 -10.28
CA LEU A 12 -21.23 4.79 -9.33
C LEU A 12 -20.96 3.32 -9.71
N ILE A 13 -21.88 2.67 -10.42
CA ILE A 13 -21.80 1.24 -10.76
C ILE A 13 -20.51 0.90 -11.51
N PRO A 14 -20.11 1.59 -12.60
CA PRO A 14 -18.83 1.33 -13.26
C PRO A 14 -17.63 1.48 -12.33
N GLY A 15 -17.61 2.49 -11.46
CA GLY A 15 -16.52 2.73 -10.52
C GLY A 15 -16.38 1.60 -9.50
N ILE A 16 -17.49 1.15 -8.93
CA ILE A 16 -17.52 0.03 -7.97
C ILE A 16 -17.08 -1.28 -8.65
N ILE A 17 -17.55 -1.55 -9.88
CA ILE A 17 -17.16 -2.74 -10.64
C ILE A 17 -15.65 -2.74 -10.90
N LEU A 18 -15.10 -1.63 -11.39
CA LEU A 18 -13.67 -1.51 -11.68
C LEU A 18 -12.81 -1.64 -10.41
N ALA A 19 -13.19 -0.96 -9.33
CA ALA A 19 -12.48 -1.03 -8.05
C ALA A 19 -12.50 -2.46 -7.48
N SER A 20 -13.66 -3.11 -7.51
CA SER A 20 -13.82 -4.49 -7.03
C SER A 20 -13.00 -5.46 -7.87
N TRP A 21 -13.06 -5.33 -9.20
CA TRP A 21 -12.26 -6.16 -10.11
C TRP A 21 -10.75 -5.98 -9.88
N ALA A 22 -10.28 -4.74 -9.75
CA ALA A 22 -8.87 -4.44 -9.47
C ALA A 22 -8.43 -5.07 -8.14
N GLN A 23 -9.24 -4.92 -7.09
CA GLN A 23 -8.96 -5.48 -5.77
C GLN A 23 -8.88 -7.01 -5.81
N ILE A 24 -9.81 -7.68 -6.52
CA ILE A 24 -9.80 -9.12 -6.71
C ILE A 24 -8.54 -9.56 -7.45
N ARG A 25 -8.15 -8.84 -8.51
CA ARG A 25 -6.94 -9.15 -9.31
C ARG A 25 -5.66 -9.04 -8.48
N VAL A 26 -5.53 -8.00 -7.66
CA VAL A 26 -4.38 -7.81 -6.76
C VAL A 26 -4.30 -8.95 -5.76
N GLN A 27 -5.41 -9.27 -5.09
CA GLN A 27 -5.44 -10.36 -4.11
C GLN A 27 -5.15 -11.72 -4.75
N ALA A 28 -5.76 -12.03 -5.90
CA ALA A 28 -5.54 -13.28 -6.62
C ALA A 28 -4.07 -13.44 -7.05
N THR A 29 -3.47 -12.36 -7.54
CA THR A 29 -2.07 -12.33 -7.97
C THR A 29 -1.14 -12.53 -6.77
N TYR A 30 -1.35 -11.78 -5.68
CA TYR A 30 -0.58 -11.94 -4.46
C TYR A 30 -0.68 -13.37 -3.91
N ASN A 31 -1.88 -13.93 -3.81
CA ASN A 31 -2.12 -15.28 -3.30
C ASN A 31 -1.52 -16.38 -4.17
N LYS A 32 -1.40 -16.15 -5.48
CA LYS A 32 -0.72 -17.07 -6.40
C LYS A 32 0.79 -17.03 -6.17
N TYR A 33 1.38 -15.83 -6.15
CA TYR A 33 2.84 -15.66 -6.09
C TYR A 33 3.41 -15.74 -4.66
N SER A 34 2.58 -15.67 -3.62
CA SER A 34 2.99 -15.93 -2.24
C SER A 34 3.34 -17.39 -1.99
N ARG A 35 2.87 -18.30 -2.86
CA ARG A 35 3.18 -19.74 -2.83
C ARG A 35 4.39 -20.11 -3.68
N VAL A 36 4.84 -19.21 -4.54
CA VAL A 36 6.00 -19.43 -5.42
C VAL A 36 7.24 -18.96 -4.69
N ARG A 37 8.12 -19.89 -4.34
CA ARG A 37 9.40 -19.57 -3.68
C ARG A 37 10.32 -18.82 -4.64
N SER A 38 10.99 -17.79 -4.14
CA SER A 38 11.99 -17.05 -4.90
C SER A 38 13.28 -17.86 -5.06
N SER A 39 13.91 -17.75 -6.24
CA SER A 39 15.23 -18.33 -6.51
C SER A 39 16.35 -17.66 -5.73
N LEU A 40 16.14 -16.44 -5.22
CA LEU A 40 17.13 -15.70 -4.42
C LEU A 40 17.39 -16.37 -3.06
N GLY A 41 16.46 -17.19 -2.56
CA GLY A 41 16.60 -17.87 -1.26
C GLY A 41 16.59 -16.95 -0.03
N LEU A 42 16.46 -15.64 -0.22
CA LEU A 42 16.43 -14.63 0.84
C LEU A 42 15.04 -14.52 1.46
N THR A 43 15.00 -14.20 2.74
CA THR A 43 13.82 -13.66 3.42
C THR A 43 13.60 -12.20 3.03
N GLY A 44 12.37 -11.69 3.24
CA GLY A 44 12.07 -10.28 3.03
C GLY A 44 12.96 -9.34 3.84
N TYR A 45 13.24 -9.66 5.11
CA TYR A 45 14.18 -8.87 5.91
C TYR A 45 15.58 -8.80 5.30
N GLU A 46 16.13 -9.94 4.87
CA GLU A 46 17.46 -9.98 4.24
C GLU A 46 17.50 -9.21 2.93
N LEU A 47 16.45 -9.33 2.11
CA LEU A 47 16.32 -8.55 0.89
C LEU A 47 16.25 -7.05 1.19
N ALA A 48 15.42 -6.64 2.15
CA ALA A 48 15.27 -5.24 2.53
C ALA A 48 16.61 -4.64 2.97
N LYS A 49 17.30 -5.33 3.88
CA LYS A 49 18.61 -4.94 4.37
C LYS A 49 19.61 -4.82 3.22
N ARG A 50 19.69 -5.84 2.35
CA ARG A 50 20.62 -5.84 1.21
C ARG A 50 20.36 -4.71 0.22
N LEU A 51 19.09 -4.42 -0.09
CA LEU A 51 18.73 -3.34 -1.01
C LEU A 51 19.05 -1.95 -0.43
N LEU A 52 18.76 -1.73 0.86
CA LEU A 52 19.11 -0.49 1.55
C LEU A 52 20.62 -0.29 1.62
N GLU A 53 21.38 -1.33 1.99
CA GLU A 53 22.85 -1.30 2.04
C GLU A 53 23.45 -1.02 0.65
N ASN A 54 22.94 -1.67 -0.41
CA ASN A 54 23.38 -1.42 -1.79
C ASN A 54 23.11 0.02 -2.24
N ALA A 55 22.07 0.65 -1.72
CA ALA A 55 21.74 2.05 -1.99
C ALA A 55 22.49 3.04 -1.08
N GLY A 56 23.35 2.56 -0.17
CA GLY A 56 24.06 3.42 0.80
C GLY A 56 23.16 3.99 1.90
N ILE A 57 21.99 3.39 2.15
CA ILE A 57 21.01 3.84 3.13
C ILE A 57 21.14 3.02 4.40
N TYR A 58 21.69 3.62 5.46
CA TYR A 58 21.92 2.95 6.75
C TYR A 58 21.07 3.51 7.89
N ASN A 59 20.36 4.61 7.66
CA ASN A 59 19.54 5.30 8.66
C ASN A 59 18.08 4.82 8.69
N VAL A 60 17.70 3.85 7.84
CA VAL A 60 16.36 3.26 7.81
C VAL A 60 16.32 2.00 8.67
N LYS A 61 15.47 1.99 9.69
CA LYS A 61 15.24 0.80 10.54
C LYS A 61 14.22 -0.12 9.89
N ILE A 62 14.39 -1.43 10.04
CA ILE A 62 13.42 -2.43 9.55
C ILE A 62 12.70 -3.03 10.76
N GLU A 63 11.38 -2.94 10.78
CA GLU A 63 10.53 -3.40 11.89
C GLU A 63 9.39 -4.29 11.38
N VAL A 64 8.89 -5.17 12.25
CA VAL A 64 7.69 -5.96 11.97
C VAL A 64 6.47 -5.20 12.46
N VAL A 65 5.44 -5.08 11.62
CA VAL A 65 4.13 -4.53 11.99
C VAL A 65 3.07 -5.61 11.97
N SER A 66 2.04 -5.50 12.80
CA SER A 66 0.88 -6.39 12.76
C SER A 66 0.02 -6.17 11.52
N GLY A 67 -0.71 -7.21 11.11
CA GLY A 67 -1.64 -7.15 9.98
C GLY A 67 -1.16 -7.93 8.76
N PHE A 68 -1.98 -7.91 7.72
CA PHE A 68 -1.72 -8.57 6.44
C PHE A 68 -1.62 -7.49 5.36
N LEU A 69 -0.54 -7.52 4.57
CA LEU A 69 -0.27 -6.46 3.58
C LEU A 69 -0.29 -5.05 4.17
N SER A 70 0.17 -4.92 5.42
CA SER A 70 0.33 -3.65 6.13
C SER A 70 1.74 -3.07 5.97
N ASP A 71 2.52 -3.61 5.03
CA ASP A 71 3.86 -3.16 4.69
C ASP A 71 3.83 -1.69 4.23
N HIS A 72 4.70 -0.86 4.81
CA HIS A 72 4.86 0.54 4.40
C HIS A 72 6.19 1.12 4.86
N TYR A 73 6.73 2.05 4.08
CA TYR A 73 7.81 2.93 4.51
C TYR A 73 7.28 4.25 5.14
N ASP A 74 7.87 4.65 6.26
CA ASP A 74 7.60 5.89 6.99
C ASP A 74 8.75 6.89 6.81
N PRO A 75 8.60 7.92 5.96
CA PRO A 75 9.67 8.87 5.64
C PRO A 75 10.01 9.82 6.80
N TYR A 76 9.09 10.02 7.76
CA TYR A 76 9.32 10.88 8.91
C TYR A 76 10.16 10.19 9.96
N ARG A 77 9.84 8.93 10.26
CA ARG A 77 10.57 8.12 11.25
C ARG A 77 11.77 7.36 10.66
N LYS A 78 11.89 7.33 9.32
CA LYS A 78 12.86 6.52 8.58
C LYS A 78 12.77 5.05 9.00
N VAL A 79 11.56 4.49 8.95
CA VAL A 79 11.29 3.10 9.32
C VAL A 79 10.57 2.39 8.18
N LEU A 80 11.12 1.24 7.78
CA LEU A 80 10.49 0.28 6.89
C LEU A 80 9.73 -0.74 7.74
N ARG A 81 8.40 -0.71 7.69
CA ARG A 81 7.54 -1.65 8.42
C ARG A 81 7.09 -2.75 7.48
N LEU A 82 7.34 -3.99 7.86
CA LEU A 82 6.96 -5.16 7.08
C LEU A 82 5.97 -6.04 7.85
N SER A 83 4.97 -6.55 7.16
CA SER A 83 4.03 -7.53 7.73
C SER A 83 4.77 -8.84 8.05
N PRO A 84 4.30 -9.65 9.01
CA PRO A 84 5.05 -10.84 9.44
C PRO A 84 5.25 -11.85 8.30
N GLN A 85 4.27 -11.93 7.39
CA GLN A 85 4.31 -12.79 6.21
C GLN A 85 5.40 -12.36 5.22
N ASN A 86 5.60 -11.06 5.03
CA ASN A 86 6.60 -10.55 4.09
C ASN A 86 7.98 -10.43 4.72
N PHE A 87 8.07 -10.05 6.00
CA PHE A 87 9.32 -9.97 6.73
C PHE A 87 10.07 -11.32 6.73
N ARG A 88 9.36 -12.42 7.01
CA ARG A 88 9.93 -13.79 7.02
C ARG A 88 9.73 -14.54 5.71
N GLY A 89 8.95 -13.98 4.79
CA GLY A 89 8.57 -14.63 3.55
C GLY A 89 9.73 -14.77 2.59
N VAL A 90 9.81 -15.91 1.91
CA VAL A 90 10.81 -16.22 0.88
C VAL A 90 10.16 -16.34 -0.52
N SER A 91 8.93 -15.86 -0.66
CA SER A 91 8.15 -15.97 -1.89
C SER A 91 8.40 -14.82 -2.85
N VAL A 92 8.10 -15.01 -4.13
CA VAL A 92 8.18 -13.94 -5.15
C VAL A 92 7.30 -12.74 -4.76
N ALA A 93 6.10 -12.99 -4.25
CA ALA A 93 5.22 -11.90 -3.80
C ALA A 93 5.81 -11.15 -2.60
N SER A 94 6.33 -11.87 -1.60
CA SER A 94 6.93 -11.26 -0.41
C SER A 94 8.12 -10.39 -0.75
N LEU A 95 9.03 -10.90 -1.57
CA LEU A 95 10.19 -10.14 -2.02
C LEU A 95 9.80 -8.95 -2.91
N GLY A 96 8.78 -9.10 -3.74
CA GLY A 96 8.25 -8.01 -4.56
C GLY A 96 7.66 -6.87 -3.73
N VAL A 97 6.86 -7.18 -2.69
CA VAL A 97 6.31 -6.16 -1.78
C VAL A 97 7.44 -5.47 -1.02
N VAL A 98 8.41 -6.22 -0.49
CA VAL A 98 9.57 -5.64 0.20
C VAL A 98 10.36 -4.71 -0.73
N ALA A 99 10.64 -5.12 -1.96
CA ALA A 99 11.36 -4.30 -2.92
C ALA A 99 10.58 -3.02 -3.26
N HIS A 100 9.25 -3.08 -3.36
CA HIS A 100 8.40 -1.91 -3.54
C HIS A 100 8.54 -0.91 -2.38
N GLU A 101 8.48 -1.39 -1.14
CA GLU A 101 8.58 -0.53 0.04
C GLU A 101 9.99 0.06 0.24
N VAL A 102 11.04 -0.71 -0.06
CA VAL A 102 12.41 -0.18 -0.11
C VAL A 102 12.56 0.87 -1.21
N GLY A 103 11.82 0.73 -2.33
CA GLY A 103 11.76 1.74 -3.37
C GLY A 103 11.28 3.11 -2.85
N HIS A 104 10.31 3.15 -1.93
CA HIS A 104 9.90 4.40 -1.28
C HIS A 104 11.01 4.99 -0.40
N ALA A 105 11.78 4.13 0.28
CA ALA A 105 12.94 4.58 1.06
C ALA A 105 14.04 5.18 0.18
N LEU A 106 14.31 4.58 -0.99
CA LEU A 106 15.24 5.14 -1.98
C LEU A 106 14.75 6.48 -2.53
N GLN A 107 13.49 6.57 -2.94
CA GLN A 107 12.91 7.80 -3.44
C GLN A 107 12.97 8.93 -2.40
N ASP A 108 12.76 8.61 -1.13
CA ASP A 108 12.89 9.56 -0.03
C ASP A 108 14.36 9.99 0.19
N ALA A 109 15.31 9.06 0.10
CA ALA A 109 16.75 9.38 0.17
C ALA A 109 17.21 10.27 -0.99
N GLU A 110 16.67 10.06 -2.20
CA GLU A 110 16.94 10.86 -3.40
C GLU A 110 16.15 12.18 -3.46
N LYS A 111 15.28 12.46 -2.47
CA LYS A 111 14.37 13.63 -2.47
C LYS A 111 13.51 13.70 -3.74
N TYR A 112 12.99 12.55 -4.17
CA TYR A 112 12.23 12.45 -5.42
C TYR A 112 10.97 13.34 -5.38
N PRO A 113 10.80 14.28 -6.33
CA PRO A 113 9.80 15.34 -6.22
C PRO A 113 8.35 14.83 -6.26
N MET A 114 8.07 13.73 -6.98
CA MET A 114 6.73 13.14 -7.01
C MET A 114 6.35 12.49 -5.68
N LEU A 115 7.33 11.97 -4.92
CA LEU A 115 7.08 11.45 -3.59
C LEU A 115 6.73 12.57 -2.62
N ALA A 116 7.43 13.72 -2.71
CA ALA A 116 7.11 14.91 -1.93
C ALA A 116 5.69 15.42 -2.22
N LEU A 117 5.30 15.50 -3.50
CA LEU A 117 3.94 15.89 -3.90
C LEU A 117 2.89 14.94 -3.32
N ARG A 118 3.09 13.61 -3.44
CA ARG A 118 2.21 12.61 -2.84
C ARG A 118 2.08 12.83 -1.33
N ASN A 119 3.19 12.96 -0.62
CA ASN A 119 3.20 13.09 0.84
C ASN A 119 2.48 14.36 1.31
N LEU A 120 2.52 15.45 0.54
CA LEU A 120 1.75 16.67 0.81
C LEU A 120 0.25 16.48 0.60
N MET A 121 -0.16 15.67 -0.39
CA MET A 121 -1.57 15.44 -0.72
C MET A 121 -2.26 14.41 0.18
N VAL A 122 -1.51 13.44 0.75
CA VAL A 122 -2.07 12.35 1.56
C VAL A 122 -2.98 12.82 2.71
N PRO A 123 -2.60 13.82 3.54
CA PRO A 123 -3.47 14.30 4.62
C PRO A 123 -4.81 14.83 4.10
N ALA A 124 -4.77 15.65 3.03
CA ALA A 124 -5.98 16.19 2.41
C ALA A 124 -6.86 15.09 1.81
N ALA A 125 -6.27 14.07 1.19
CA ALA A 125 -6.99 12.93 0.64
C ALA A 125 -7.67 12.07 1.73
N ILE A 126 -7.00 11.87 2.88
CA ILE A 126 -7.56 11.16 4.04
C ILE A 126 -8.73 11.94 4.62
N THR A 127 -8.56 13.24 4.88
CA THR A 127 -9.64 14.11 5.38
C THR A 127 -10.81 14.14 4.42
N GLY A 128 -10.57 14.30 3.12
CA GLY A 128 -11.60 14.26 2.09
C GLY A 128 -12.36 12.93 2.07
N SER A 129 -11.65 11.80 2.19
CA SER A 129 -12.26 10.46 2.20
C SER A 129 -13.10 10.21 3.45
N GLN A 130 -12.68 10.68 4.63
CA GLN A 130 -13.46 10.59 5.86
C GLN A 130 -14.72 11.48 5.80
N LEU A 131 -14.59 12.69 5.28
CA LEU A 131 -15.71 13.62 5.11
C LEU A 131 -16.69 13.16 4.02
N ALA A 132 -16.22 12.48 2.97
CA ALA A 132 -17.07 12.02 1.87
C ALA A 132 -18.23 11.14 2.36
N TRP A 133 -17.98 10.22 3.30
CA TRP A 133 -19.04 9.38 3.88
C TRP A 133 -20.00 10.19 4.75
N ILE A 134 -19.52 11.17 5.51
CA ILE A 134 -20.36 12.06 6.31
C ILE A 134 -21.27 12.89 5.38
N ILE A 135 -20.71 13.44 4.31
CA ILE A 135 -21.44 14.23 3.30
C ILE A 135 -22.46 13.35 2.57
N LEU A 136 -22.10 12.13 2.19
CA LEU A 136 -23.02 11.17 1.58
C LEU A 136 -24.19 10.82 2.51
N ILE A 137 -23.91 10.55 3.79
CA ILE A 137 -24.94 10.22 4.77
C ILE A 137 -25.83 11.44 5.03
N LEU A 138 -25.27 12.63 5.20
CA LEU A 138 -26.03 13.88 5.35
C LEU A 138 -26.93 14.13 4.14
N GLY A 139 -26.41 13.92 2.94
CA GLY A 139 -27.19 14.02 1.70
C GLY A 139 -28.29 12.96 1.57
N PHE A 140 -28.25 11.88 2.35
CA PHE A 140 -29.32 10.87 2.37
C PHE A 140 -30.46 11.23 3.34
N PHE A 141 -30.20 12.09 4.33
CA PHE A 141 -31.18 12.53 5.32
C PHE A 141 -31.82 13.90 5.01
N LEU A 142 -31.20 14.69 4.13
CA LEU A 142 -31.73 15.92 3.55
C LEU A 142 -32.57 15.62 2.30
#